data_AF-A0A4Q2R7F6-F1
#
_entry.id   AF-A0A4Q2R7F6-F1
#
_cell.length_a   1.000
_cell.length_b   1.000
_cell.length_c   1.000
_cell.angle_alpha   90.00
_cell.angle_beta   90.00
_cell.angle_gamma   90.00
#
_symmetry.space_group_name_H-M   'P 1'
#
loop_
_entity.id
_entity.type
_entity.pdbx_description
1 polymer ?
#
loop_
_entity_poly.entity_id
_entity_poly.type
_entity_poly.pdbx_seq_one_letter_code
_entity_poly.pdbx_strand_id
1 'polypeptide(L)'
;MNYRSIVLTAVVGLLLHPLVSPVRAQDVVNGLMHGELVYHGNYCGPGNKGRHPAPVDALDEACMHHDACTVDFQVPACSCNDKLRSASARIAGDPLAPEEERKAAEFTMQGVASLPCR
;
A
#
# COMPACT_ATOMS: atom_id res chain seq x y z
N MET A 1 -13.72 29.17 -53.77
CA MET A 1 -13.10 29.02 -52.43
C MET A 1 -12.60 27.59 -52.28
N ASN A 2 -11.29 27.41 -52.07
CA ASN A 2 -10.63 26.10 -52.20
C ASN A 2 -10.61 25.30 -50.88
N TYR A 3 -11.14 24.08 -50.95
CA TYR A 3 -11.24 23.06 -49.89
C TYR A 3 -9.89 22.64 -49.27
N ARG A 4 -8.76 22.98 -49.92
CA ARG A 4 -7.39 22.62 -49.50
C ARG A 4 -6.91 23.37 -48.26
N SER A 5 -7.40 24.58 -47.99
CA SER A 5 -6.97 25.37 -46.83
C SER A 5 -7.62 24.92 -45.51
N ILE A 6 -8.77 24.23 -45.57
CA ILE A 6 -9.51 23.78 -44.37
C ILE A 6 -8.88 22.51 -43.79
N VAL A 7 -8.26 21.67 -44.63
CA VAL A 7 -7.63 20.42 -44.16
C VAL A 7 -6.34 20.69 -43.39
N LEU A 8 -5.60 21.75 -43.71
CA LEU A 8 -4.30 22.03 -43.10
C LEU A 8 -4.42 22.56 -41.66
N THR A 9 -5.51 23.26 -41.32
CA THR A 9 -5.70 23.81 -39.97
C THR A 9 -6.17 22.77 -38.94
N ALA A 10 -6.79 21.67 -39.37
CA ALA A 10 -7.22 20.60 -38.46
C ALA A 10 -6.06 19.69 -37.97
N VAL A 11 -4.96 19.61 -38.74
CA VAL A 11 -3.83 18.73 -38.39
C VAL A 11 -2.94 19.37 -37.31
N VAL A 12 -2.82 20.70 -37.29
CA VAL A 12 -1.93 21.41 -36.34
C VAL A 12 -2.52 21.47 -34.93
N GLY A 13 -3.84 21.44 -34.77
CA GLY A 13 -4.50 21.42 -33.46
C GLY A 13 -4.37 20.10 -32.70
N LEU A 14 -3.99 19.00 -33.37
CA LEU A 14 -3.85 17.68 -32.75
C LEU A 14 -2.48 17.42 -32.11
N LEU A 15 -1.50 18.30 -32.31
CA LEU A 15 -0.11 18.07 -31.88
C LEU A 15 0.26 18.69 -30.53
N LEU A 16 -0.67 19.37 -29.85
CA LEU A 16 -0.52 19.81 -28.45
C LEU A 16 -1.52 19.10 -27.54
N HIS A 17 -1.52 17.77 -27.57
CA HIS A 17 -2.06 17.01 -26.46
C HIS A 17 -0.96 16.93 -25.39
N PRO A 18 -1.20 17.37 -24.14
CA PRO A 18 -0.27 17.03 -23.07
C PRO A 18 -0.14 15.51 -23.02
N LEU A 19 1.10 15.00 -23.07
CA LEU A 19 1.47 13.58 -22.96
C LEU A 19 1.22 13.04 -21.54
N VAL A 20 0.06 13.36 -20.96
CA VAL A 20 -0.36 12.81 -19.67
C VAL A 20 -1.15 11.56 -19.99
N SER A 21 -0.46 10.42 -19.94
CA SER A 21 -1.14 9.12 -20.02
C SER A 21 -2.07 8.99 -18.82
N PRO A 22 -3.33 8.55 -19.00
CA PRO A 22 -4.18 8.26 -17.86
C PRO A 22 -3.59 7.05 -17.12
N VAL A 23 -3.16 7.24 -15.86
CA VAL A 23 -2.92 6.12 -14.95
C VAL A 23 -4.21 5.33 -14.86
N ARG A 24 -4.16 4.01 -15.10
CA ARG A 24 -5.33 3.17 -14.91
C ARG A 24 -5.47 2.85 -13.43
N ALA A 25 -6.70 2.83 -12.93
CA ALA A 25 -6.97 2.41 -11.56
C ALA A 25 -6.41 1.02 -11.23
N GLN A 26 -6.32 0.14 -12.24
CA GLN A 26 -5.71 -1.19 -12.14
C GLN A 26 -4.22 -1.13 -11.80
N ASP A 27 -3.49 -0.14 -12.34
CA ASP A 27 -2.05 0.02 -12.06
C ASP A 27 -1.83 0.43 -10.60
N VAL A 28 -2.70 1.30 -10.06
CA VAL A 28 -2.66 1.72 -8.66
C VAL A 28 -2.97 0.53 -7.74
N VAL A 29 -4.06 -0.20 -7.99
CA VAL A 29 -4.41 -1.38 -7.19
C VAL A 29 -3.28 -2.40 -7.22
N ASN A 30 -2.71 -2.69 -8.39
CA ASN A 30 -1.58 -3.59 -8.51
C ASN A 30 -0.37 -3.09 -7.69
N GLY A 31 -0.03 -1.81 -7.75
CA GLY A 31 1.03 -1.22 -6.92
C GLY A 31 0.79 -1.43 -5.43
N LEU A 32 -0.43 -1.18 -4.96
CA LEU A 32 -0.85 -1.44 -3.57
C LEU A 32 -0.67 -2.90 -3.18
N MET A 33 -0.98 -3.86 -4.05
CA MET A 33 -0.79 -5.29 -3.73
C MET A 33 0.69 -5.69 -3.65
N HIS A 34 1.57 -5.01 -4.38
CA HIS A 34 3.01 -5.29 -4.45
C HIS A 34 3.85 -4.42 -3.49
N GLY A 35 3.20 -3.79 -2.51
CA GLY A 35 3.89 -3.13 -1.39
C GLY A 35 4.52 -1.78 -1.74
N GLU A 36 4.05 -1.09 -2.78
CA GLU A 36 4.53 0.26 -3.14
C GLU A 36 4.30 1.29 -2.02
N LEU A 37 3.38 1.00 -1.08
CA LEU A 37 3.07 1.80 0.10
C LEU A 37 3.47 1.13 1.43
N VAL A 38 4.41 0.18 1.41
CA VAL A 38 5.02 -0.34 2.65
C VAL A 38 5.80 0.78 3.32
N TYR A 39 5.34 1.20 4.49
CA TYR A 39 5.93 2.32 5.24
C TYR A 39 6.97 1.86 6.27
N HIS A 40 6.95 0.58 6.65
CA HIS A 40 7.90 0.00 7.59
C HIS A 40 8.27 -1.42 7.17
N GLY A 41 9.56 -1.75 7.24
CA GLY A 41 10.06 -3.08 6.92
C GLY A 41 9.70 -3.56 5.51
N ASN A 42 9.21 -4.79 5.40
CA ASN A 42 8.81 -5.44 4.16
C ASN A 42 7.31 -5.73 4.06
N TYR A 43 6.59 -5.72 5.18
CA TYR A 43 5.22 -6.19 5.31
C TYR A 43 4.25 -5.15 5.88
N CYS A 44 4.72 -4.09 6.55
CA CYS A 44 3.80 -3.11 7.13
C CYS A 44 3.31 -2.10 6.08
N GLY A 45 2.14 -2.37 5.49
CA GLY A 45 1.46 -1.52 4.53
C GLY A 45 0.34 -2.28 3.79
N PRO A 46 -0.32 -1.66 2.80
CA PRO A 46 -1.07 -2.42 1.80
C PRO A 46 -0.12 -3.35 1.04
N GLY A 47 -0.46 -4.63 1.00
CA GLY A 47 0.38 -5.67 0.41
C GLY A 47 1.74 -5.81 1.09
N ASN A 48 2.70 -6.40 0.39
CA ASN A 48 4.08 -6.51 0.84
C ASN A 48 5.05 -6.48 -0.33
N LYS A 49 6.35 -6.40 -0.04
CA LYS A 49 7.41 -6.31 -1.06
C LYS A 49 7.60 -7.59 -1.90
N GLY A 50 6.74 -8.60 -1.77
CA GLY A 50 6.84 -9.89 -2.47
C GLY A 50 8.12 -10.63 -2.08
N ARG A 51 8.57 -11.62 -2.87
CA ARG A 51 9.82 -12.40 -2.68
C ARG A 51 10.16 -12.87 -1.24
N HIS A 52 9.18 -12.92 -0.34
CA HIS A 52 9.25 -13.33 1.06
C HIS A 52 10.59 -13.00 1.77
N PRO A 53 11.01 -11.73 1.83
CA PRO A 53 12.19 -11.35 2.60
C PRO A 53 11.97 -11.66 4.08
N ALA A 54 13.07 -11.89 4.81
CA ALA A 54 12.99 -11.95 6.26
C ALA A 54 12.41 -10.63 6.82
N PRO A 55 11.56 -10.68 7.85
CA PRO A 55 11.14 -9.47 8.54
C PRO A 55 12.36 -8.75 9.13
N VAL A 56 12.36 -7.42 9.09
CA VAL A 56 13.52 -6.62 9.55
C VAL A 56 13.56 -6.41 11.06
N ASP A 57 12.40 -6.50 11.73
CA ASP A 57 12.21 -6.36 13.17
C ASP A 57 10.90 -7.05 13.63
N ALA A 58 10.56 -6.91 14.91
CA ALA A 58 9.42 -7.59 15.50
C ALA A 58 8.08 -7.03 14.99
N LEU A 59 8.02 -5.73 14.67
CA LEU A 59 6.83 -5.14 14.05
C LEU A 59 6.62 -5.69 12.64
N ASP A 60 7.68 -5.77 11.83
CA ASP A 60 7.62 -6.31 10.48
C ASP A 60 7.21 -7.79 10.47
N GLU A 61 7.65 -8.58 11.46
CA GLU A 61 7.18 -9.96 11.66
C GLU A 61 5.68 -10.03 12.00
N ALA A 62 5.18 -9.11 12.84
CA ALA A 62 3.75 -9.04 13.14
C ALA A 62 2.91 -8.71 11.89
N CYS A 63 3.40 -7.78 11.05
CA CYS A 63 2.78 -7.46 9.76
C CYS A 63 2.82 -8.66 8.79
N MET A 64 3.95 -9.38 8.70
CA MET A 64 4.06 -10.61 7.90
C MET A 64 3.02 -11.67 8.30
N HIS A 65 2.79 -11.85 9.60
CA HIS A 65 1.77 -12.77 10.08
C HIS A 65 0.35 -12.31 9.78
N HIS A 66 0.09 -11.00 9.76
CA HIS A 66 -1.20 -10.45 9.37
C HIS A 66 -1.50 -10.66 7.88
N ASP A 67 -0.50 -10.41 7.02
CA ASP A 67 -0.58 -10.70 5.60
C ASP A 67 -0.88 -12.18 5.34
N ALA A 68 -0.17 -13.08 6.01
CA ALA A 68 -0.39 -14.52 5.90
C ALA A 68 -1.76 -14.98 6.46
N CYS A 69 -2.36 -14.21 7.37
CA CYS A 69 -3.70 -14.46 7.89
C CYS A 69 -4.81 -14.09 6.88
N THR A 70 -4.48 -13.26 5.89
CA THR A 70 -5.42 -12.71 4.91
C THR A 70 -5.39 -13.54 3.62
N VAL A 71 -6.49 -14.22 3.30
CA VAL A 71 -6.60 -15.02 2.06
C VAL A 71 -6.84 -14.11 0.86
N ASP A 72 -5.98 -14.18 -0.15
CA ASP A 72 -6.11 -13.48 -1.45
C ASP A 72 -6.39 -11.98 -1.33
N PHE A 73 -5.83 -11.32 -0.30
CA PHE A 73 -6.03 -9.90 -0.01
C PHE A 73 -7.50 -9.46 0.15
N GLN A 74 -8.36 -10.39 0.53
CA GLN A 74 -9.74 -10.10 0.89
C GLN A 74 -9.79 -9.33 2.21
N VAL A 75 -10.98 -8.84 2.57
CA VAL A 75 -11.21 -8.28 3.91
C VAL A 75 -10.80 -9.34 4.96
N PRO A 76 -9.85 -9.01 5.86
CA PRO A 76 -9.33 -9.96 6.84
C PRO A 76 -10.42 -10.34 7.86
N ALA A 77 -10.28 -11.52 8.45
CA ALA A 77 -11.09 -11.87 9.62
C ALA A 77 -10.79 -10.89 10.76
N CYS A 78 -11.77 -10.54 11.60
CA CYS A 78 -11.53 -9.61 12.71
C CYS A 78 -10.40 -10.09 13.65
N SER A 79 -10.28 -11.42 13.80
CA SER A 79 -9.20 -12.02 14.58
C SER A 79 -7.79 -11.78 14.01
N CYS A 80 -7.64 -11.56 12.69
CA CYS A 80 -6.36 -11.16 12.10
C CYS A 80 -5.99 -9.73 12.53
N ASN A 81 -6.94 -8.78 12.42
CA ASN A 81 -6.74 -7.39 12.81
C ASN A 81 -6.45 -7.28 14.32
N ASP A 82 -7.16 -8.03 15.15
CA ASP A 82 -6.97 -8.04 16.61
C ASP A 82 -5.59 -8.57 17.03
N LYS A 83 -5.09 -9.61 16.34
CA LYS A 83 -3.74 -10.14 16.56
C LYS A 83 -2.67 -9.11 16.23
N LEU A 84 -2.78 -8.46 15.06
CA LEU A 84 -1.85 -7.41 14.67
C LEU A 84 -1.89 -6.25 15.67
N ARG A 85 -3.10 -5.77 16.02
CA ARG A 85 -3.27 -4.70 17.02
C ARG A 85 -2.59 -5.02 18.35
N SER A 86 -2.77 -6.24 18.85
CA SER A 86 -2.22 -6.69 20.13
C SER A 86 -0.69 -6.80 20.08
N ALA A 87 -0.13 -7.31 18.98
CA ALA A 87 1.30 -7.39 18.77
C ALA A 87 1.94 -5.99 18.70
N SER A 88 1.37 -5.10 17.89
CA SER A 88 1.85 -3.72 17.75
C SER A 88 1.74 -2.93 19.06
N ALA A 89 0.66 -3.10 19.83
CA ALA A 89 0.52 -2.44 21.14
C ALA A 89 1.62 -2.87 22.14
N ARG A 90 2.02 -4.15 22.11
CA ARG A 90 3.15 -4.63 22.94
C ARG A 90 4.47 -3.97 22.53
N ILE A 91 4.74 -3.86 21.24
CA ILE A 91 5.98 -3.28 20.70
C ILE A 91 6.04 -1.78 20.98
N ALA A 92 4.93 -1.05 20.77
CA ALA A 92 4.84 0.37 21.09
C ALA A 92 5.13 0.68 22.58
N GLY A 93 4.74 -0.25 23.47
CA GLY A 93 4.99 -0.16 24.91
C GLY A 93 6.36 -0.68 25.37
N ASP A 94 7.15 -1.32 24.51
CA ASP A 94 8.43 -1.91 24.89
C ASP A 94 9.52 -0.82 25.02
N PRO A 95 10.15 -0.63 26.19
CA PRO A 95 11.24 0.33 26.35
C PRO A 95 12.56 -0.13 25.71
N LEU A 96 12.69 -1.41 25.34
CA LEU A 96 13.88 -1.97 24.69
C LEU A 96 13.81 -1.89 23.16
N ALA A 97 12.61 -1.72 22.59
CA ALA A 97 12.44 -1.53 21.16
C ALA A 97 12.97 -0.15 20.71
N PRO A 98 13.62 -0.04 19.54
CA PRO A 98 14.01 1.24 18.95
C PRO A 98 12.83 2.22 18.85
N GLU A 99 13.09 3.51 19.03
CA GLU A 99 12.05 4.55 19.01
C GLU A 99 11.23 4.54 17.71
N GLU A 100 11.88 4.36 16.56
CA GLU A 100 11.21 4.33 15.27
C GLU A 100 10.29 3.10 15.12
N GLU A 101 10.70 1.93 15.61
CA GLU A 101 9.86 0.72 15.63
C GLU A 101 8.63 0.94 16.53
N ARG A 102 8.81 1.56 17.71
CA ARG A 102 7.71 1.88 18.62
C ARG A 102 6.69 2.83 17.99
N LYS A 103 7.14 3.89 17.31
CA LYS A 103 6.26 4.85 16.61
C LYS A 103 5.52 4.19 15.44
N ALA A 104 6.23 3.39 14.65
CA ALA A 104 5.61 2.62 13.58
C ALA A 104 4.55 1.67 14.15
N ALA A 105 4.83 0.99 15.27
CA ALA A 105 3.89 0.10 15.93
C ALA A 105 2.66 0.83 16.47
N GLU A 106 2.84 2.03 17.04
CA GLU A 106 1.74 2.88 17.45
C GLU A 106 0.85 3.28 16.26
N PHE A 107 1.44 3.66 15.13
CA PHE A 107 0.71 3.95 13.90
C PHE A 107 -0.04 2.70 13.39
N THR A 108 0.63 1.54 13.35
CA THR A 108 0.03 0.27 12.92
C THR A 108 -1.16 -0.13 13.79
N MET A 109 -1.04 -0.04 15.12
CA MET A 109 -2.13 -0.43 16.02
C MET A 109 -3.37 0.46 15.89
N GLN A 110 -3.18 1.76 15.62
CA GLN A 110 -4.28 2.69 15.41
C GLN A 110 -4.93 2.48 14.03
N GLY A 111 -4.09 2.27 13.01
CA GLY A 111 -4.54 2.01 11.65
C GLY A 111 -5.37 0.73 11.56
N VAL A 112 -4.84 -0.39 12.06
CA VAL A 112 -5.52 -1.70 11.98
C VAL A 112 -6.85 -1.73 12.73
N ALA A 113 -6.98 -0.94 13.81
CA ALA A 113 -8.24 -0.79 14.55
C ALA A 113 -9.36 -0.12 13.75
N SER A 114 -9.01 0.60 12.68
CA SER A 114 -9.96 1.32 11.82
C SER A 114 -10.29 0.55 10.53
N LEU A 115 -9.64 -0.59 10.29
CA LEU A 115 -9.86 -1.39 9.08
C LEU A 115 -11.14 -2.22 9.17
N PRO A 116 -11.88 -2.38 8.06
CA PRO A 116 -12.99 -3.32 8.03
C PRO A 116 -12.51 -4.75 8.28
N CYS A 117 -13.39 -5.57 8.84
CA CYS A 117 -13.15 -6.99 9.04
C CYS A 117 -14.45 -7.79 8.90
N ARG A 118 -14.30 -9.11 8.76
CA ARG A 118 -15.40 -10.07 8.64
C ARG A 118 -15.36 -11.15 9.71
#